data_AF-A0A941UK03-F1
#
_entry.id   AF-A0A941UK03-F1
#
_cell.length_a   1.000
_cell.length_b   1.000
_cell.length_c   1.000
_cell.angle_alpha   90.00
_cell.angle_beta   90.00
_cell.angle_gamma   90.00
#
_symmetry.space_group_name_H-M   'P 1'
#
loop_
_entity.id
_entity.type
_entity.pdbx_description
1 polymer ?
#
loop_
_entity_poly.entity_id
_entity_poly.type
_entity_poly.pdbx_seq_one_letter_code
_entity_poly.pdbx_strand_id
1 'polypeptide(L)'
;MDREPLERAIGSAVLRLVSADLTERDVDAIVNAANSRLQHGGGVAGAIVRKGGQVIQEESDAIGFVPVGSAAMTSAGKLKARQVIHAVGP
;
A
#
# COMPACT_ATOMS: atom_id res chain seq x y z
N MET A 1 6.59 9.84 -21.11
CA MET A 1 6.59 8.74 -22.09
C MET A 1 6.65 7.47 -21.27
N ASP A 2 5.52 6.79 -21.13
CA ASP A 2 5.42 5.59 -20.31
C ASP A 2 6.24 4.49 -20.98
N ARG A 3 7.21 3.94 -20.24
CA ARG A 3 7.99 2.80 -20.73
C ARG A 3 7.12 1.56 -20.60
N GLU A 4 7.18 0.68 -21.60
CA GLU A 4 6.59 -0.66 -21.51
C GLU A 4 7.03 -1.33 -20.20
N PRO A 5 6.09 -1.90 -19.43
CA PRO A 5 6.41 -2.51 -18.15
C PRO A 5 7.35 -3.70 -18.35
N LEU A 6 8.39 -3.77 -17.52
CA LEU A 6 9.30 -4.92 -17.53
C LEU A 6 8.60 -6.07 -16.79
N GLU A 7 8.39 -7.20 -17.45
CA GLU A 7 7.73 -8.37 -16.87
C GLU A 7 8.62 -9.61 -16.86
N ARG A 8 8.50 -10.44 -15.83
CA ARG A 8 9.21 -11.72 -15.73
C ARG A 8 8.39 -12.76 -14.98
N ALA A 9 8.31 -13.97 -15.52
CA ALA A 9 7.75 -15.10 -14.79
C ALA A 9 8.71 -15.57 -13.67
N ILE A 10 8.17 -15.85 -12.49
CA ILE A 10 8.87 -16.41 -11.33
C ILE A 10 7.97 -17.51 -10.75
N GLY A 11 8.32 -18.78 -11.03
CA GLY A 11 7.45 -19.91 -10.68
C GLY A 11 6.09 -19.79 -11.35
N SER A 12 5.01 -19.80 -10.56
CA SER A 12 3.63 -19.58 -11.03
C SER A 12 3.20 -18.11 -11.05
N ALA A 13 4.07 -17.17 -10.65
CA ALA A 13 3.76 -15.74 -10.57
C ALA A 13 4.42 -14.95 -11.71
N VAL A 14 3.89 -13.76 -11.99
CA VAL A 14 4.50 -12.77 -12.88
C VAL A 14 4.89 -11.55 -12.07
N LEU A 15 6.18 -11.20 -12.08
CA LEU A 15 6.70 -9.95 -11.52
C LEU A 15 6.67 -8.88 -12.61
N ARG A 16 6.04 -7.74 -12.31
CA ARG A 16 5.96 -6.57 -13.19
C ARG A 16 6.59 -5.36 -12.52
N LEU A 17 7.48 -4.69 -13.22
CA LEU A 17 7.98 -3.36 -12.85
C LEU A 17 7.26 -2.31 -13.69
N VAL A 18 6.53 -1.43 -13.02
CA VAL A 18 5.70 -0.40 -13.66
C VAL A 18 6.04 0.95 -13.05
N SER A 19 6.23 1.97 -13.88
CA SER A 19 6.27 3.36 -13.42
C SER A 19 4.86 3.94 -13.55
N ALA A 20 4.18 4.13 -12.42
CA ALA A 20 2.80 4.61 -12.37
C ALA A 20 2.48 5.22 -11.00
N ASP A 21 1.33 5.89 -10.90
CA ASP A 21 0.72 6.23 -9.62
C ASP A 21 0.11 4.97 -8.98
N LEU A 22 0.62 4.57 -7.81
CA LEU A 22 0.16 3.41 -7.06
C LEU A 22 -1.32 3.51 -6.67
N THR A 23 -1.82 4.73 -6.44
CA THR A 23 -3.18 4.96 -5.94
C THR A 23 -4.27 4.80 -7.01
N GLU A 24 -3.88 4.69 -8.28
CA GLU A 24 -4.77 4.46 -9.42
C GLU A 24 -4.82 3.00 -9.88
N ARG A 25 -4.06 2.11 -9.22
CA ARG A 25 -3.97 0.70 -9.61
C ARG A 25 -5.23 -0.06 -9.20
N ASP A 26 -5.82 -0.75 -10.18
CA ASP A 26 -6.88 -1.74 -9.97
C ASP A 26 -6.25 -3.09 -9.64
N VAL A 27 -6.25 -3.45 -8.36
CA VAL A 27 -5.58 -4.63 -7.80
C VAL A 27 -6.31 -5.12 -6.55
N ASP A 28 -6.10 -6.36 -6.12
CA ASP A 28 -6.71 -6.83 -4.87
C ASP A 28 -6.17 -6.12 -3.63
N ALA A 29 -4.86 -5.84 -3.58
CA ALA A 29 -4.22 -5.20 -2.43
C ALA A 29 -3.08 -4.27 -2.85
N ILE A 30 -2.90 -3.19 -2.07
CA ILE A 30 -1.74 -2.31 -2.14
C ILE A 30 -0.89 -2.55 -0.89
N VAL A 31 0.43 -2.61 -1.05
CA VAL A 31 1.37 -2.69 0.08
C VAL A 31 1.98 -1.30 0.33
N ASN A 32 1.81 -0.77 1.53
CA ASN A 32 2.45 0.45 2.00
C ASN A 32 3.66 0.12 2.88
N ALA A 33 4.79 0.76 2.62
CA ALA A 33 5.90 0.78 3.57
C ALA A 33 5.53 1.73 4.72
N ALA A 34 5.39 1.20 5.93
CA ALA A 34 4.87 1.93 7.08
C ALA A 34 5.90 2.02 8.21
N ASN A 35 5.74 3.04 9.05
CA ASN A 35 6.38 3.08 10.37
C ASN A 35 5.55 2.28 11.39
N SER A 36 6.16 1.88 12.51
CA SER A 36 5.50 1.07 13.54
C SER A 36 4.27 1.71 14.19
N ARG A 37 4.06 3.03 14.05
CA ARG A 37 2.88 3.73 14.58
C ARG A 37 1.77 3.89 13.54
N LEU A 38 1.96 3.35 12.34
CA LEU A 38 1.04 3.44 11.22
C LEU A 38 0.56 4.88 10.91
N GLN A 39 1.44 5.87 11.09
CA GLN A 39 1.13 7.27 10.83
C GLN A 39 1.49 7.63 9.38
N HIS A 40 0.48 7.89 8.55
CA HIS A 40 0.61 8.00 7.09
C HIS A 40 0.62 9.46 6.59
N GLY A 41 1.53 10.29 7.12
CA GLY A 41 1.52 11.74 6.87
C GLY A 41 2.18 12.23 5.57
N GLY A 42 2.95 11.40 4.87
CA GLY A 42 3.81 11.85 3.77
C GLY A 42 4.14 10.78 2.74
N GLY A 43 4.78 11.20 1.63
CA GLY A 43 5.18 10.31 0.53
C GLY A 43 4.02 9.49 -0.03
N VAL A 44 4.30 8.22 -0.35
CA VAL A 44 3.32 7.26 -0.86
C VAL A 44 2.24 6.96 0.19
N ALA A 45 2.61 6.82 1.47
CA ALA A 45 1.64 6.57 2.55
C ALA A 45 0.59 7.70 2.63
N GLY A 46 1.03 8.95 2.56
CA GLY A 46 0.13 10.10 2.51
C GLY A 46 -0.70 10.15 1.23
N ALA A 47 -0.17 9.71 0.09
CA ALA A 47 -0.95 9.62 -1.14
C ALA A 47 -2.08 8.57 -1.03
N ILE A 48 -1.78 7.42 -0.42
CA ILE A 48 -2.76 6.37 -0.12
C ILE A 48 -3.90 6.91 0.75
N VAL A 49 -3.60 7.60 1.86
CA VAL A 49 -4.65 8.18 2.72
C VAL A 49 -5.41 9.30 2.03
N ARG A 50 -4.73 10.20 1.30
CA ARG A 50 -5.41 11.29 0.58
C ARG A 50 -6.40 10.78 -0.48
N LYS A 51 -6.04 9.70 -1.19
CA LYS A 51 -6.89 9.14 -2.25
C LYS A 51 -7.93 8.15 -1.72
N GLY A 52 -7.52 7.24 -0.83
CA GLY A 52 -8.38 6.23 -0.22
C GLY A 52 -9.33 6.79 0.83
N GLY A 53 -8.99 7.93 1.43
CA GLY A 53 -9.79 8.58 2.46
C GLY A 53 -9.29 8.29 3.87
N GLN A 54 -9.79 9.10 4.81
CA GLN A 54 -9.34 9.11 6.21
C GLN A 54 -9.55 7.78 6.94
N VAL A 55 -10.50 6.95 6.49
CA VAL A 55 -10.80 5.61 7.04
C VAL A 55 -9.54 4.73 7.16
N ILE A 56 -8.59 4.85 6.24
CA ILE A 56 -7.33 4.08 6.27
C ILE A 56 -6.49 4.48 7.49
N GLN A 57 -6.43 5.79 7.80
CA GLN A 57 -5.71 6.28 8.97
C GLN A 57 -6.49 5.98 10.26
N GLU A 58 -7.82 6.09 10.25
CA GLU A 58 -8.67 5.76 11.41
C GLU A 58 -8.53 4.29 11.82
N GLU A 59 -8.56 3.37 10.87
CA GLU A 59 -8.33 1.95 11.13
C GLU A 59 -6.88 1.69 11.58
N SER A 60 -5.90 2.39 11.00
CA SER A 60 -4.51 2.33 11.43
C SER A 60 -4.30 2.82 12.87
N ASP A 61 -4.99 3.89 13.26
CA ASP A 61 -4.96 4.44 14.62
C ASP A 61 -5.60 3.48 15.62
N ALA A 62 -6.66 2.76 15.22
CA ALA A 62 -7.30 1.72 16.02
C ALA A 62 -6.38 0.49 16.23
N ILE A 63 -5.54 0.16 15.25
CA ILE A 63 -4.49 -0.87 15.39
C ILE A 63 -3.37 -0.38 16.32
N GLY A 64 -2.97 0.89 16.20
CA GLY A 64 -2.03 1.54 17.09
C GLY A 64 -0.55 1.25 16.79
N PHE A 65 -0.06 0.06 17.15
CA PHE A 65 1.36 -0.28 17.00
C PHE A 65 1.59 -1.62 16.29
N VAL A 66 2.54 -1.64 15.36
CA VAL A 66 2.97 -2.84 14.63
C VAL A 66 4.49 -3.03 14.79
N PRO A 67 4.95 -4.18 15.30
CA PRO A 67 6.37 -4.48 15.43
C PRO A 67 7.10 -4.47 14.09
N VAL A 68 8.39 -4.14 14.11
CA VAL A 68 9.30 -4.32 12.97
C VAL A 68 9.24 -5.77 12.48
N GLY A 69 9.21 -5.97 11.17
CA GLY A 69 9.08 -7.29 10.54
C GLY A 69 7.66 -7.86 10.52
N SER A 70 6.67 -7.09 10.99
CA SER A 70 5.25 -7.44 10.92
C SER A 70 4.48 -6.53 9.97
N ALA A 71 3.22 -6.85 9.73
CA ALA A 71 2.31 -6.03 8.94
C ALA A 71 0.92 -5.98 9.56
N ALA A 72 0.17 -4.94 9.25
CA ALA A 72 -1.25 -4.84 9.56
C ALA A 72 -2.07 -4.57 8.29
N MET A 73 -3.37 -4.86 8.33
CA MET A 73 -4.29 -4.69 7.21
C MET A 73 -5.40 -3.71 7.56
N THR A 74 -5.77 -2.89 6.57
CA THR A 74 -6.91 -1.97 6.60
C THR A 74 -7.74 -2.13 5.32
N SER A 75 -8.97 -1.64 5.35
CA SER A 75 -9.75 -1.38 4.14
C SER A 75 -9.03 -0.36 3.25
N ALA A 76 -9.25 -0.39 1.94
CA ALA A 76 -8.63 0.55 1.02
C ALA A 76 -9.45 1.83 0.79
N GLY A 77 -10.57 1.99 1.50
CA GLY A 77 -11.52 3.08 1.34
C GLY A 77 -11.96 3.27 -0.12
N LYS A 78 -11.58 4.41 -0.72
CA LYS A 78 -11.94 4.81 -2.09
C LYS A 78 -10.93 4.38 -3.16
N LEU A 79 -9.85 3.71 -2.80
CA LEU A 79 -8.88 3.21 -3.79
C LEU A 79 -9.53 2.14 -4.67
N LYS A 80 -8.99 1.92 -5.86
CA LYS A 80 -9.32 0.76 -6.71
C LYS A 80 -8.63 -0.51 -6.19
N ALA A 81 -8.66 -0.70 -4.89
CA ALA A 81 -8.13 -1.87 -4.22
C ALA A 81 -9.10 -2.35 -3.15
N ARG A 82 -8.94 -3.58 -2.69
CA ARG A 82 -9.79 -4.12 -1.64
C ARG A 82 -9.21 -3.85 -0.26
N GLN A 83 -7.88 -3.92 -0.14
CA GLN A 83 -7.16 -3.78 1.13
C GLN A 83 -5.86 -2.98 0.96
N VAL A 84 -5.39 -2.38 2.05
CA VAL A 84 -4.01 -1.89 2.17
C VAL A 84 -3.28 -2.70 3.24
N ILE A 85 -2.13 -3.25 2.88
CA ILE A 85 -1.23 -3.97 3.79
C ILE A 85 -0.10 -3.02 4.18
N HIS A 86 -0.02 -2.67 5.46
CA HIS A 86 1.00 -1.79 6.02
C HIS A 86 2.16 -2.62 6.55
N ALA A 87 3.22 -2.77 5.77
CA ALA A 87 4.40 -3.54 6.14
C ALA A 87 5.43 -2.66 6.85
N VAL A 88 5.86 -3.08 8.05
CA VAL A 88 6.88 -2.38 8.83
C VAL A 88 8.23 -3.03 8.54
N GLY A 89 9.04 -2.33 7.72
CA GLY A 89 10.39 -2.75 7.39
C GLY A 89 11.37 -2.68 8.58
N PRO A 90 12.53 -3.35 8.48
CA PRO A 90 13.64 -3.24 9.44
C PRO A 90 14.29 -1.86 9.48
#